data_AF-A0A1V5L5E2-F1
#
_entry.id   AF-A0A1V5L5E2-F1
#
_cell.length_a   1.000
_cell.length_b   1.000
_cell.length_c   1.000
_cell.angle_alpha   90.00
_cell.angle_beta   90.00
_cell.angle_gamma   90.00
#
_symmetry.space_group_name_H-M   'P 1'
#
loop_
_entity.id
_entity.type
_entity.pdbx_description
1 polymer ?
#
loop_
_entity_poly.entity_id
_entity_poly.type
_entity_poly.pdbx_seq_one_letter_code
_entity_poly.pdbx_strand_id
1 'polypeptide(L)'
;MLPLFLMVVPALVPLVVHEEAYYAGFKFLPLLSLGFIGRTLFYMFLAPFYYFRKTRLLPRVLFFSSLLQLLLSVWFVKRWGLAGAVWINFIMKWVVAGFAFNECRKIFKFKFNRIKLIWLPLVYTLTFILAGRAAGPDDALLVYFGEALVSLALVVFVYRRELLLLLEQWRRKNRLSTAG
;
A
#
# COMPACT_ATOMS: atom_id res chain seq x y z
N MET A 1 3.30 -6.47 -4.60
CA MET A 1 3.47 -6.28 -3.14
C MET A 1 2.38 -6.99 -2.35
N LEU A 2 1.10 -6.70 -2.61
CA LEU A 2 -0.05 -7.36 -1.96
C LEU A 2 -0.03 -8.91 -1.95
N PRO A 3 0.19 -9.62 -3.08
CA PRO A 3 0.09 -11.08 -3.11
C PRO A 3 1.34 -11.73 -2.49
N LEU A 4 2.52 -11.13 -2.69
CA LEU A 4 3.75 -11.53 -1.99
C LEU A 4 3.61 -11.45 -0.47
N PHE A 5 2.98 -10.39 0.06
CA PHE A 5 2.77 -10.26 1.51
C PHE A 5 1.84 -11.35 2.05
N LEU A 6 0.82 -11.73 1.28
CA LEU A 6 -0.12 -12.79 1.66
C LEU A 6 0.47 -14.20 1.56
N MET A 7 1.49 -14.40 0.74
CA MET A 7 2.21 -15.68 0.67
C MET A 7 3.32 -15.76 1.73
N VAL A 8 4.09 -14.69 1.89
CA VAL A 8 5.29 -14.68 2.73
C VAL A 8 4.94 -14.68 4.22
N VAL A 9 3.90 -13.96 4.65
CA VAL A 9 3.57 -13.86 6.07
C VAL A 9 3.07 -15.19 6.65
N PRO A 10 2.10 -15.91 6.04
CA PRO A 10 1.68 -17.23 6.54
C PRO A 10 2.77 -18.29 6.44
N ALA A 11 3.76 -18.14 5.55
CA ALA A 11 4.88 -19.07 5.42
C ALA A 11 6.00 -18.81 6.44
N LEU A 12 6.34 -17.53 6.71
CA LEU A 12 7.43 -17.16 7.63
C LEU A 12 7.02 -17.08 9.09
N VAL A 13 5.80 -16.63 9.39
CA VAL A 13 5.36 -16.46 10.78
C VAL A 13 5.34 -17.76 11.59
N PRO A 14 4.84 -18.91 11.09
CA PRO A 14 4.88 -20.16 11.87
C PRO A 14 6.29 -20.71 12.07
N LEU A 15 7.29 -20.28 11.29
CA LEU A 15 8.71 -20.64 11.51
C LEU A 15 9.32 -19.91 12.73
N VAL A 16 8.73 -18.79 13.15
CA VAL A 16 9.28 -17.94 14.23
C VAL A 16 8.36 -17.93 15.46
N VAL A 17 7.05 -18.02 15.26
CA VAL A 17 6.03 -17.92 16.32
C VAL A 17 5.19 -19.19 16.33
N HIS A 18 5.29 -19.94 17.43
CA HIS A 18 4.65 -21.25 17.61
C HIS A 18 3.30 -21.17 18.33
N GLU A 19 2.92 -19.98 18.81
CA GLU A 19 1.68 -19.75 19.57
C GLU A 19 0.47 -19.56 18.64
N GLU A 20 -0.50 -20.47 18.72
CA GLU A 20 -1.67 -20.51 17.82
C GLU A 20 -2.57 -19.26 17.94
N ALA A 21 -2.53 -18.58 19.09
CA ALA A 21 -3.28 -17.34 19.32
C ALA A 21 -2.92 -16.24 18.30
N TYR A 22 -1.70 -16.23 17.75
CA TYR A 22 -1.27 -15.25 16.75
C TYR A 22 -1.81 -15.56 15.34
N TYR A 23 -2.16 -16.82 15.06
CA TYR A 23 -2.72 -17.23 13.77
C TYR A 23 -4.15 -16.72 13.58
N ALA A 24 -4.85 -16.34 14.65
CA ALA A 24 -6.14 -15.63 14.56
C ALA A 24 -6.03 -14.32 13.76
N GLY A 25 -4.85 -13.68 13.74
CA GLY A 25 -4.56 -12.49 12.96
C GLY A 25 -4.52 -12.73 11.45
N PHE A 26 -4.28 -13.97 11.00
CA PHE A 26 -4.16 -14.28 9.58
C PHE A 26 -5.46 -14.07 8.80
N LYS A 27 -6.62 -14.19 9.47
CA LYS A 27 -7.92 -13.88 8.85
C LYS A 27 -8.02 -12.42 8.40
N PHE A 28 -7.26 -11.51 9.00
CA PHE A 28 -7.28 -10.09 8.69
C PHE A 28 -6.14 -9.62 7.78
N LEU A 29 -5.24 -10.53 7.36
CA LEU A 29 -4.14 -10.23 6.44
C LEU A 29 -4.63 -9.56 5.14
N PRO A 30 -5.68 -10.04 4.45
CA PRO A 30 -6.20 -9.39 3.26
C PRO A 30 -6.64 -7.94 3.52
N LEU A 31 -7.33 -7.68 4.63
CA LEU A 31 -7.78 -6.34 5.00
C LEU A 31 -6.59 -5.40 5.29
N LEU A 32 -5.61 -5.87 6.06
CA LEU A 32 -4.39 -5.11 6.35
C LEU A 32 -3.61 -4.79 5.08
N SER A 33 -3.59 -5.75 4.15
CA SER A 33 -2.90 -5.64 2.88
C SER A 33 -3.52 -4.52 2.03
N LEU A 34 -4.85 -4.45 1.91
CA LEU A 34 -5.54 -3.36 1.21
C LEU A 34 -5.20 -1.98 1.78
N GLY A 35 -4.92 -1.88 3.08
CA GLY A 35 -4.47 -0.64 3.72
C GLY A 35 -3.15 -0.10 3.15
N PHE A 36 -2.29 -0.93 2.54
CA PHE A 36 -1.06 -0.47 1.89
C PHE A 36 -1.31 0.46 0.69
N ILE A 37 -2.51 0.43 0.09
CA ILE A 37 -2.89 1.40 -0.94
C ILE A 37 -2.92 2.82 -0.35
N GLY A 38 -3.62 3.00 0.78
CA GLY A 38 -3.65 4.27 1.51
C GLY A 38 -2.25 4.73 1.94
N ARG A 39 -1.39 3.81 2.37
CA ARG A 39 0.00 4.11 2.70
C ARG A 39 0.82 4.58 1.50
N THR A 40 0.61 3.97 0.33
CA THR A 40 1.26 4.39 -0.92
C THR A 40 0.83 5.81 -1.31
N LEU A 41 -0.46 6.12 -1.19
CA LEU A 41 -0.97 7.46 -1.43
C LEU A 41 -0.35 8.49 -0.47
N PHE A 42 -0.24 8.15 0.81
CA PHE A 42 0.45 9.00 1.78
C PHE A 42 1.90 9.32 1.35
N TYR A 43 2.69 8.32 0.96
CA TYR A 43 4.06 8.55 0.48
C TYR A 43 4.13 9.39 -0.79
N MET A 44 3.17 9.21 -1.71
CA MET A 44 3.06 10.06 -2.90
C MET A 44 2.80 11.52 -2.53
N PHE A 45 1.91 11.78 -1.57
CA PHE A 45 1.65 13.13 -1.08
C PHE A 45 2.81 13.67 -0.24
N LEU A 46 3.64 12.81 0.33
CA LEU A 46 4.82 13.19 1.11
C LEU A 46 5.92 13.81 0.24
N ALA A 47 6.07 13.34 -1.00
CA ALA A 47 7.16 13.76 -1.89
C ALA A 47 7.21 15.29 -2.13
N PRO A 48 6.09 15.99 -2.42
CA PRO A 48 6.08 17.44 -2.51
C PRO A 48 6.49 18.17 -1.23
N PHE A 49 6.17 17.65 -0.03
CA PHE A 49 6.58 18.30 1.22
C PHE A 49 8.10 18.36 1.37
N TYR A 50 8.79 17.28 0.96
CA TYR A 50 10.25 17.24 0.95
C TYR A 50 10.84 18.10 -0.17
N TYR A 51 10.27 18.03 -1.38
CA TYR A 51 10.75 18.80 -2.53
C TYR A 51 10.70 20.32 -2.27
N PHE A 52 9.57 20.82 -1.77
CA PHE A 52 9.41 22.26 -1.45
C PHE A 52 9.95 22.65 -0.08
N ARG A 53 10.59 21.72 0.65
CA ARG A 53 11.13 21.89 2.02
C ARG A 53 10.11 22.48 3.02
N LYS A 54 8.81 22.26 2.82
CA LYS A 54 7.73 22.73 3.70
C LYS A 54 7.45 21.71 4.80
N THR A 55 8.48 21.31 5.54
CA THR A 55 8.40 20.27 6.58
C THR A 55 7.53 20.68 7.76
N ARG A 56 7.29 21.98 8.00
CA ARG A 56 6.41 22.46 9.09
C ARG A 56 4.96 21.97 9.00
N LEU A 57 4.51 21.52 7.83
CA LEU A 57 3.16 20.98 7.64
C LEU A 57 3.08 19.48 7.98
N LEU A 58 4.19 18.74 7.93
CA LEU A 58 4.24 17.31 8.28
C LEU A 58 3.84 17.04 9.73
N PRO A 59 4.42 17.74 10.73
CA PRO A 59 4.08 17.53 12.13
C PRO A 59 2.60 17.76 12.38
N ARG A 60 1.94 18.70 11.70
CA ARG A 60 0.49 18.91 11.85
C ARG A 60 -0.29 17.70 11.37
N VAL A 61 0.00 17.21 10.15
CA VAL A 61 -0.67 16.02 9.60
C VAL A 61 -0.47 14.81 10.51
N LEU A 62 0.77 14.54 10.92
CA LEU A 62 1.10 13.41 11.77
C LEU A 62 0.53 13.54 13.17
N PHE A 63 0.53 14.74 13.76
CA PHE A 63 0.00 14.98 15.10
C PHE A 63 -1.52 14.79 15.15
N PHE A 64 -2.28 15.45 14.26
CA PHE A 64 -3.74 15.30 14.23
C PHE A 64 -4.15 13.86 13.90
N SER A 65 -3.45 13.22 12.97
CA SER A 65 -3.72 11.82 12.64
C SER A 65 -3.41 10.87 13.80
N SER A 66 -2.30 11.06 14.52
CA SER A 66 -1.94 10.21 15.66
C SER A 66 -2.90 10.40 16.84
N LEU A 67 -3.34 11.63 17.09
CA LEU A 67 -4.34 11.93 18.11
C LEU A 67 -5.68 11.24 17.80
N LEU A 68 -6.14 11.37 16.55
CA LEU A 68 -7.36 10.70 16.09
C LEU A 68 -7.21 9.18 16.13
N GLN A 69 -6.04 8.65 15.76
CA GLN A 69 -5.74 7.22 15.84
C GLN A 69 -5.84 6.71 17.27
N LEU A 70 -5.26 7.42 18.24
CA LEU A 70 -5.33 7.02 19.65
C LEU A 70 -6.78 6.99 20.16
N LEU A 71 -7.55 8.04 19.90
CA LEU A 71 -8.95 8.14 20.34
C LEU A 71 -9.81 7.02 19.75
N LEU A 72 -9.70 6.80 18.44
CA LEU A 72 -10.42 5.72 17.76
C LEU A 72 -9.91 4.35 18.21
N SER A 73 -8.59 4.21 18.44
CA SER A 73 -7.98 2.99 18.94
C SER A 73 -8.61 2.52 20.25
N VAL A 74 -8.72 3.41 21.23
CA VAL A 74 -9.31 3.07 22.53
C VAL A 74 -10.78 2.65 22.37
N TRP A 75 -11.56 3.36 21.55
CA TRP A 75 -12.99 3.07 21.39
C TRP A 75 -13.27 1.75 20.66
N PHE A 76 -12.62 1.52 19.51
CA PHE A 76 -12.83 0.32 18.69
C PHE A 76 -12.23 -0.93 19.34
N VAL A 77 -11.08 -0.83 20.01
CA VAL A 77 -10.49 -1.98 20.72
C VAL A 77 -11.37 -2.39 21.90
N LYS A 78 -11.95 -1.43 22.64
CA LYS A 78 -12.88 -1.74 23.74
C LYS A 78 -14.14 -2.47 23.26
N ARG A 79 -14.62 -2.20 22.04
CA ARG A 79 -15.87 -2.77 21.51
C ARG A 79 -15.69 -4.06 20.71
N TRP A 80 -14.59 -4.19 19.98
CA TRP A 80 -14.35 -5.29 19.04
C TRP A 80 -13.00 -6.00 19.21
N GLY A 81 -12.24 -5.68 20.25
CA GLY A 81 -10.95 -6.33 20.55
C GLY A 81 -9.96 -6.27 19.39
N LEU A 82 -9.45 -7.43 19.00
CA LEU A 82 -8.49 -7.59 17.89
C LEU A 82 -9.06 -7.12 16.54
N ALA A 83 -10.31 -7.47 16.22
CA ALA A 83 -10.95 -7.03 14.98
C ALA A 83 -11.05 -5.50 14.94
N GLY A 84 -11.39 -4.89 16.07
CA GLY A 84 -11.40 -3.44 16.24
C GLY A 84 -10.04 -2.84 15.90
N ALA A 85 -8.96 -3.35 16.50
CA ALA A 85 -7.58 -2.88 16.27
C ALA A 85 -7.20 -2.89 14.78
N VAL A 86 -7.56 -3.97 14.06
CA VAL A 86 -7.25 -4.09 12.63
C VAL A 86 -8.06 -3.10 11.79
N TRP A 87 -9.35 -2.93 12.08
CA TRP A 87 -10.21 -1.97 11.40
C TRP A 87 -9.72 -0.53 11.55
N ILE A 88 -9.34 -0.13 12.76
CA ILE A 88 -8.75 1.21 12.99
C ILE A 88 -7.48 1.36 12.16
N ASN A 89 -6.58 0.36 12.19
CA ASN A 89 -5.32 0.42 11.46
C ASN A 89 -5.55 0.62 9.95
N PHE A 90 -6.54 -0.08 9.40
CA PHE A 90 -6.95 0.07 8.00
C PHE A 90 -7.51 1.48 7.72
N ILE A 91 -8.49 1.94 8.51
CA ILE A 91 -9.14 3.24 8.33
C ILE A 91 -8.13 4.38 8.46
N MET A 92 -7.24 4.32 9.45
CA MET A 92 -6.26 5.37 9.71
C MET A 92 -5.28 5.57 8.56
N LYS A 93 -4.91 4.51 7.81
CA LYS A 93 -4.06 4.66 6.62
C LYS A 93 -4.72 5.55 5.55
N TRP A 94 -6.05 5.49 5.42
CA TRP A 94 -6.79 6.36 4.50
C TRP A 94 -6.97 7.76 5.04
N VAL A 95 -7.27 7.90 6.33
CA VAL A 95 -7.43 9.21 6.99
C VAL A 95 -6.12 10.01 6.93
N VAL A 96 -4.99 9.39 7.24
CA VAL A 96 -3.65 10.00 7.15
C VAL A 96 -3.37 10.46 5.72
N ALA A 97 -3.66 9.62 4.72
CA ALA A 97 -3.51 9.99 3.31
C ALA A 97 -4.42 11.17 2.91
N GLY A 98 -5.65 11.21 3.42
CA GLY A 98 -6.60 12.31 3.21
C GLY A 98 -6.11 13.64 3.81
N PHE A 99 -5.60 13.62 5.05
CA PHE A 99 -5.00 14.81 5.65
C PHE A 99 -3.75 15.27 4.89
N ALA A 100 -2.87 14.35 4.50
CA ALA A 100 -1.71 14.67 3.69
C ALA A 100 -2.10 15.29 2.34
N PHE A 101 -3.14 14.78 1.68
CA PHE A 101 -3.67 15.35 0.45
C PHE A 101 -4.17 16.78 0.64
N ASN A 102 -4.93 17.04 1.71
CA ASN A 102 -5.50 18.35 1.99
C ASN A 102 -4.43 19.43 2.28
N GLU A 103 -3.34 19.05 2.93
CA GLU A 103 -2.19 19.95 3.11
C GLU A 103 -1.35 20.08 1.83
N CYS A 104 -1.18 18.99 1.08
CA CYS A 104 -0.36 19.00 -0.13
C CYS A 104 -0.95 19.85 -1.26
N ARG A 105 -2.29 19.86 -1.44
CA ARG A 105 -2.97 20.69 -2.45
C ARG A 105 -2.73 22.19 -2.29
N LYS A 106 -2.32 22.65 -1.10
CA LYS A 106 -1.98 24.07 -0.83
C LYS A 106 -0.62 24.46 -1.41
N ILE A 107 0.25 23.47 -1.63
CA ILE A 107 1.65 23.67 -2.06
C ILE A 107 1.81 23.30 -3.53
N PHE A 108 1.09 22.28 -4.00
CA PHE A 108 1.27 21.73 -5.33
C PHE A 108 -0.06 21.37 -5.99
N LYS A 109 -0.26 21.84 -7.23
CA LYS A 109 -1.38 21.41 -8.09
C LYS A 109 -0.98 20.14 -8.82
N PHE A 110 -1.48 19.00 -8.36
CA PHE A 110 -1.25 17.73 -9.02
C PHE A 110 -2.02 17.63 -10.34
N LYS A 111 -1.33 17.26 -11.42
CA LYS A 111 -1.96 16.70 -12.62
C LYS A 111 -1.99 15.17 -12.51
N PHE A 112 -3.02 14.64 -11.85
CA PHE A 112 -3.17 13.19 -11.72
C PHE A 112 -3.70 12.58 -13.01
N ASN A 113 -3.06 11.51 -13.49
CA ASN A 113 -3.68 10.61 -14.45
C ASN A 113 -4.59 9.64 -13.68
N ARG A 114 -5.91 9.89 -13.72
CA ARG A 114 -6.91 9.12 -12.98
C ARG A 114 -6.85 7.62 -13.30
N ILE A 115 -6.43 7.25 -14.50
CA ILE A 115 -6.30 5.85 -14.92
C ILE A 115 -5.21 5.13 -14.11
N LYS A 116 -4.06 5.78 -13.91
CA LYS A 116 -2.93 5.17 -13.21
C LYS A 116 -3.12 5.18 -11.70
N LEU A 117 -3.73 6.24 -11.17
CA LEU A 117 -3.86 6.43 -9.73
C LEU A 117 -5.06 5.70 -9.11
N ILE A 118 -6.19 5.66 -9.82
CA ILE A 118 -7.45 5.11 -9.29
C ILE A 118 -7.77 3.79 -9.96
N TRP A 119 -7.85 3.77 -11.30
CA TRP A 119 -8.31 2.58 -12.02
C TRP A 119 -7.37 1.38 -11.88
N LEU A 120 -6.06 1.58 -11.94
CA LEU A 120 -5.11 0.48 -11.85
C LEU A 120 -5.14 -0.25 -10.49
N PRO A 121 -5.10 0.45 -9.34
CA PRO A 121 -5.30 -0.20 -8.04
C PRO A 121 -6.69 -0.84 -7.91
N LEU A 122 -7.74 -0.22 -8.44
CA LEU A 122 -9.12 -0.71 -8.30
C LEU A 122 -9.33 -2.00 -9.09
N VAL A 123 -8.92 -2.03 -10.37
CA VAL A 123 -8.94 -3.24 -11.20
C VAL A 123 -8.13 -4.35 -10.54
N TYR A 124 -6.95 -4.03 -10.02
CA TYR A 124 -6.13 -5.01 -9.30
C TYR A 124 -6.82 -5.58 -8.05
N THR A 125 -7.42 -4.73 -7.21
CA THR A 125 -8.17 -5.18 -6.03
C THR A 125 -9.39 -6.02 -6.41
N LEU A 126 -10.03 -5.71 -7.53
CA LEU A 126 -11.21 -6.44 -8.00
C LEU A 126 -10.81 -7.82 -8.53
N THR A 127 -9.70 -7.90 -9.29
CA THR A 127 -9.12 -9.19 -9.70
C THR A 127 -8.72 -10.04 -8.51
N PHE A 128 -8.15 -9.41 -7.46
CA PHE A 128 -7.75 -10.10 -6.23
C PHE A 128 -8.96 -10.67 -5.46
N ILE A 129 -10.04 -9.90 -5.33
CA ILE A 129 -11.26 -10.36 -4.65
C ILE A 129 -11.93 -11.50 -5.44
N LEU A 130 -11.96 -11.40 -6.76
CA LEU A 130 -12.56 -12.42 -7.62
C LEU A 130 -11.75 -13.73 -7.61
N ALA A 131 -10.42 -13.63 -7.69
CA ALA A 131 -9.53 -14.79 -7.61
C ALA A 131 -9.55 -15.44 -6.21
N GLY A 132 -9.56 -14.64 -5.13
CA GLY A 132 -9.74 -15.16 -3.77
C GLY A 132 -11.10 -15.82 -3.52
N ARG A 133 -12.15 -15.46 -4.27
CA ARG A 133 -13.47 -16.13 -4.24
C ARG A 133 -13.50 -17.44 -5.04
N ALA A 134 -12.66 -17.53 -6.08
CA ALA A 134 -12.58 -18.70 -6.96
C ALA A 134 -11.60 -19.77 -6.46
N ALA A 135 -10.67 -19.42 -5.57
CA ALA A 135 -9.68 -20.33 -5.00
C ALA A 135 -10.29 -21.24 -3.92
N GLY A 136 -10.16 -22.55 -4.07
CA GLY A 136 -10.35 -23.51 -2.98
C GLY A 136 -9.19 -23.48 -1.96
N PRO A 137 -9.35 -24.07 -0.76
CA PRO A 137 -8.31 -24.10 0.28
C PRO A 137 -6.98 -24.71 -0.18
N ASP A 138 -7.04 -25.69 -1.09
CA ASP A 138 -5.89 -26.47 -1.54
C ASP A 138 -5.08 -25.76 -2.65
N ASP A 139 -5.68 -24.80 -3.37
CA ASP A 139 -5.06 -24.09 -4.51
C ASP A 139 -4.63 -22.65 -4.17
N ALA A 140 -4.78 -22.21 -2.92
CA ALA A 140 -4.57 -20.82 -2.52
C ALA A 140 -3.18 -20.29 -2.90
N LEU A 141 -2.13 -21.11 -2.79
CA LEU A 141 -0.76 -20.73 -3.20
C LEU A 141 -0.62 -20.54 -4.71
N LEU A 142 -1.25 -21.39 -5.53
CA LEU A 142 -1.23 -21.23 -6.98
C LEU A 142 -1.97 -19.97 -7.42
N VAL A 143 -3.09 -19.66 -6.75
CA VAL A 143 -3.86 -18.45 -7.02
C VAL A 143 -3.09 -17.19 -6.67
N TYR A 144 -2.46 -17.12 -5.48
CA TYR A 144 -1.65 -15.96 -5.11
C TYR A 144 -0.41 -15.79 -6.01
N PHE A 145 0.17 -16.88 -6.52
CA PHE A 145 1.27 -16.82 -7.50
C PHE A 145 0.80 -16.27 -8.85
N GLY A 146 -0.33 -16.78 -9.35
CA GLY A 146 -0.97 -16.28 -10.57
C GLY A 146 -1.31 -14.80 -10.47
N GLU A 147 -1.85 -14.36 -9.33
CA GLU A 147 -2.11 -12.95 -9.07
C GLU A 147 -0.84 -12.09 -9.02
N ALA A 148 0.26 -12.61 -8.48
CA ALA A 148 1.54 -11.91 -8.50
C ALA A 148 2.01 -11.67 -9.94
N LEU A 149 1.90 -12.68 -10.82
CA LEU A 149 2.23 -12.56 -12.24
C LEU A 149 1.30 -11.58 -12.97
N VAL A 150 -0.01 -11.66 -12.74
CA VAL A 150 -0.99 -10.72 -13.32
C VAL A 150 -0.73 -9.29 -12.86
N SER A 151 -0.40 -9.09 -11.58
CA SER A 151 -0.05 -7.77 -11.04
C SER A 151 1.18 -7.19 -11.73
N LEU A 152 2.19 -8.03 -11.99
CA LEU A 152 3.43 -7.63 -12.62
C LEU A 152 3.20 -7.31 -14.10
N ALA A 153 2.43 -8.13 -14.80
CA ALA A 153 2.02 -7.89 -16.19
C ALA A 153 1.23 -6.58 -16.34
N LEU A 154 0.27 -6.30 -15.44
CA LEU A 154 -0.52 -5.06 -15.46
C LEU A 154 0.36 -3.82 -15.24
N VAL A 155 1.29 -3.88 -14.29
CA VAL A 155 2.24 -2.78 -14.04
C VAL A 155 3.11 -2.55 -15.26
N VAL A 156 3.73 -3.59 -15.82
CA VAL A 156 4.57 -3.48 -17.02
C VAL A 156 3.77 -2.92 -18.19
N PHE A 157 2.53 -3.39 -18.40
CA PHE A 157 1.70 -2.95 -19.53
C PHE A 157 1.29 -1.49 -19.43
N VAL A 158 0.86 -1.03 -18.24
CA VAL A 158 0.37 0.34 -18.02
C VAL A 158 1.49 1.35 -17.90
N TYR A 159 2.64 0.94 -17.35
CA TYR A 159 3.82 1.78 -17.20
C TYR A 159 4.86 1.60 -18.32
N ARG A 160 4.57 0.82 -19.38
CA ARG A 160 5.54 0.53 -20.46
C ARG A 160 6.28 1.75 -20.99
N ARG A 161 5.57 2.87 -21.18
CA ARG A 161 6.15 4.11 -21.71
C ARG A 161 7.10 4.79 -20.70
N GLU A 162 6.78 4.73 -19.41
CA GLU A 162 7.62 5.32 -18.36
C GLU A 162 8.83 4.44 -18.04
N LEU A 163 8.67 3.12 -18.08
CA LEU A 163 9.77 2.17 -17.90
C LEU A 163 10.83 2.31 -19.01
N LEU A 164 10.41 2.49 -20.26
CA LEU A 164 11.32 2.75 -21.37
C LEU A 164 12.11 4.05 -21.17
N LEU A 165 11.45 5.12 -20.71
CA LEU A 165 12.10 6.40 -20.41
C LEU A 165 13.13 6.28 -19.28
N LEU A 166 12.81 5.55 -18.21
CA LEU A 166 13.74 5.30 -17.10
C LEU A 166 14.95 4.48 -17.54
N LEU A 167 14.73 3.48 -18.40
CA LEU A 167 15.79 2.62 -18.93
C LEU A 167 16.74 3.40 -19.86
N GLU A 168 16.21 4.33 -20.65
CA GLU A 168 17.01 5.28 -21.42
C GLU A 168 17.83 6.23 -20.54
N GLN A 169 17.23 6.79 -19.48
CA GLN A 169 17.94 7.66 -18.53
C GLN A 169 19.08 6.91 -17.82
N TRP A 170 18.82 5.68 -17.38
CA TRP A 170 19.84 4.83 -16.77
C TRP A 170 20.98 4.51 -17.75
N ARG A 171 20.65 4.17 -19.00
CA ARG A 171 21.63 3.90 -20.06
C ARG A 171 22.49 5.13 -20.37
N ARG A 172 21.91 6.34 -20.37
CA ARG A 172 22.66 7.59 -20.55
C ARG A 172 23.61 7.87 -19.38
N LYS A 173 23.16 7.68 -18.14
CA LYS A 173 23.99 7.87 -16.94
C LYS A 173 25.21 6.93 -16.93
N ASN A 174 25.02 5.65 -17.28
CA ASN A 174 26.12 4.69 -17.34
C ASN A 174 27.14 4.99 -18.45
N ARG A 175 26.70 5.58 -19.58
CA ARG A 175 27.63 6.03 -20.64
C ARG A 175 28.49 7.21 -20.21
N LEU A 176 27.95 8.13 -19.42
CA LEU A 176 28.71 9.28 -18.90
C LEU A 176 29.71 8.89 -17.80
N SER A 177 29.40 7.85 -17.03
CA SER A 177 30.28 7.31 -15.98
C SER A 177 31.46 6.48 -16.50
N THR A 178 31.44 6.07 -17.76
CA THR A 178 32.49 5.25 -18.40
C THR A 178 33.39 6.06 -19.33
N ALA A 179 33.10 7.36 -19.49
CA ALA A 179 33.81 8.29 -20.36
C ALA A 179 34.66 9.34 -19.59
N GLY A 180 34.80 9.19 -18.27
CA GLY A 180 35.68 9.99 -17.41
C GLY A 180 36.59 9.07 -16.62
#